data_AF-A0A2G3AFV4-F1
#
_entry.id   AF-A0A2G3AFV4-F1
#
_cell.length_a   1.000
_cell.length_b   1.000
_cell.length_c   1.000
_cell.angle_alpha   90.00
_cell.angle_beta   90.00
_cell.angle_gamma   90.00
#
_symmetry.space_group_name_H-M   'P 1'
#
loop_
_entity.id
_entity.type
_entity.pdbx_description
1 polymer ?
#
loop_
_entity_poly.entity_id
_entity_poly.type
_entity_poly.pdbx_seq_one_letter_code
_entity_poly.pdbx_strand_id
1 'polypeptide(L)'
;MNLLGGGPSDPPFDDSGHGTHTTSMAAGNFVDRANIFRNANGTSTGMAPLAHIAMYKVCSKDGSCKEADMLAAIEDAIYDCVNVISISIGRHH
;
A
#
# COMPACT_ATOMS: atom_id res chain seq x y z
N MET A 1 -7.41 -4.45 -15.56
CA MET A 1 -6.50 -3.29 -15.57
C MET A 1 -7.22 -2.07 -16.15
N ASN A 2 -8.00 -1.37 -15.33
CA ASN A 2 -8.50 -0.04 -15.64
C ASN A 2 -7.91 0.89 -14.57
N LEU A 3 -7.17 1.91 -14.99
CA LEU A 3 -6.37 2.78 -14.11
C LEU A 3 -7.09 4.11 -13.87
N LEU A 4 -8.30 4.11 -13.31
CA LEU A 4 -9.09 5.35 -13.19
C LEU A 4 -9.13 5.99 -11.79
N GLY A 5 -8.25 5.57 -10.88
CA GLY A 5 -8.07 6.20 -9.55
C GLY A 5 -6.91 7.21 -9.44
N GLY A 6 -6.25 7.55 -10.54
CA GLY A 6 -5.19 8.56 -10.60
C GLY A 6 -5.01 8.99 -12.05
N GLY A 7 -4.76 10.28 -12.31
CA GLY A 7 -4.59 10.76 -13.68
C GLY A 7 -3.54 9.94 -14.46
N PRO A 8 -3.60 9.91 -15.80
CA PRO A 8 -2.89 8.93 -16.65
C PRO A 8 -1.34 9.01 -16.66
N SER A 9 -0.69 9.73 -15.75
CA SER A 9 0.69 10.16 -15.90
C SER A 9 1.67 9.72 -14.82
N ASP A 10 1.21 9.19 -13.68
CA ASP A 10 2.12 8.70 -12.64
C ASP A 10 2.00 7.18 -12.49
N PRO A 11 3.08 6.42 -12.75
CA PRO A 11 3.08 5.00 -12.43
C PRO A 11 2.81 4.80 -10.93
N PRO A 12 2.32 3.63 -10.50
CA PRO A 12 1.95 3.34 -9.12
C PRO A 12 3.17 3.16 -8.19
N PHE A 13 4.27 3.88 -8.42
CA PHE A 13 5.43 3.90 -7.55
C PHE A 13 5.13 4.66 -6.26
N ASP A 14 5.61 4.13 -5.16
CA ASP A 14 5.48 4.77 -3.85
C ASP A 14 6.64 5.76 -3.64
N ASP A 15 6.34 7.04 -3.81
CA ASP A 15 7.29 8.14 -3.62
C ASP A 15 7.36 8.63 -2.16
N SER A 16 6.43 8.16 -1.31
CA SER A 16 6.32 8.55 0.09
C SER A 16 6.94 7.53 1.05
N GLY A 17 6.88 6.24 0.69
CA GLY A 17 7.27 5.10 1.52
C GLY A 17 6.15 4.63 2.47
N HIS A 18 5.08 5.40 2.65
CA HIS A 18 3.96 5.06 3.53
C HIS A 18 3.28 3.76 3.09
N GLY A 19 3.01 3.61 1.79
CA GLY A 19 2.38 2.41 1.23
C GLY A 19 3.28 1.18 1.39
N THR A 20 4.57 1.32 1.05
CA THR A 20 5.57 0.25 1.18
C THR A 20 5.71 -0.23 2.63
N HIS A 21 5.78 0.70 3.58
CA HIS A 21 5.85 0.40 5.00
C HIS A 21 4.61 -0.36 5.48
N THR A 22 3.40 0.16 5.23
CA THR A 22 2.14 -0.50 5.64
C THR A 22 1.99 -1.89 5.01
N THR A 23 2.25 -2.01 3.71
CA THR A 23 2.14 -3.29 3.01
C THR A 23 3.16 -4.31 3.52
N SER A 24 4.39 -3.88 3.84
CA SER A 24 5.39 -4.78 4.43
C SER A 24 4.98 -5.32 5.82
N MET A 25 4.28 -4.52 6.63
CA MET A 25 3.72 -4.99 7.90
C MET A 25 2.59 -6.01 7.71
N ALA A 26 1.75 -5.82 6.69
CA ALA A 26 0.63 -6.72 6.41
C ALA A 26 1.09 -8.07 5.82
N ALA A 27 1.90 -8.02 4.76
CA ALA A 27 2.23 -9.20 3.94
C ALA A 27 3.67 -9.18 3.39
N GLY A 28 4.59 -8.46 4.04
CA GLY A 28 6.01 -8.49 3.67
C GLY A 28 6.59 -9.90 3.79
N ASN A 29 7.36 -10.32 2.79
CA ASN A 29 8.07 -11.59 2.83
C ASN A 29 9.22 -11.53 3.86
N PHE A 30 9.81 -12.69 4.15
CA PHE A 30 10.97 -12.79 5.03
C PHE A 30 12.18 -12.02 4.46
N VAL A 31 12.67 -11.04 5.21
CA VAL A 31 13.87 -10.27 4.88
C VAL A 31 14.86 -10.38 6.02
N ASP A 32 15.95 -11.12 5.80
CA ASP A 32 17.00 -11.32 6.78
C ASP A 32 17.86 -10.07 6.98
N ARG A 33 18.36 -9.90 8.21
CA ARG A 33 19.24 -8.80 8.63
C ARG A 33 18.61 -7.41 8.42
N ALA A 34 17.28 -7.33 8.46
CA ALA A 34 16.55 -6.07 8.46
C ALA A 34 16.90 -5.29 9.74
N ASN A 35 17.21 -4.00 9.59
CA ASN A 35 17.55 -3.12 10.70
C ASN A 35 17.41 -1.65 10.26
N ILE A 36 17.23 -0.75 11.23
CA ILE A 36 17.34 0.70 11.03
C ILE A 36 18.47 1.22 11.91
N PHE A 37 19.56 1.70 11.29
CA PHE A 37 20.77 2.13 12.00
C PHE A 37 21.29 1.11 13.04
N ARG A 38 21.22 -0.19 12.72
CA ARG A 38 21.54 -1.33 13.61
C ARG A 38 20.54 -1.61 14.74
N ASN A 39 19.46 -0.84 14.87
CA ASN A 39 18.37 -1.14 15.80
C ASN A 39 17.38 -2.16 15.21
N ALA A 40 16.70 -2.90 16.09
CA ALA A 40 15.71 -3.92 15.73
C ALA A 40 16.23 -4.97 14.73
N ASN A 41 17.49 -5.38 14.90
CA ASN A 41 18.13 -6.34 14.00
C ASN A 41 17.48 -7.72 14.10
N GLY A 42 17.06 -8.27 12.97
CA GLY A 42 16.45 -9.59 12.86
C GLY A 42 15.95 -9.89 11.46
N THR A 43 15.07 -10.88 11.35
CA THR A 43 14.31 -11.14 10.13
C THR A 43 12.99 -10.38 10.21
N SER A 44 12.78 -9.44 9.29
CA SER A 44 11.49 -8.75 9.15
C SER A 44 10.53 -9.62 8.35
N THR A 45 9.26 -9.65 8.75
CA THR A 45 8.18 -10.33 8.05
C THR A 45 6.86 -9.60 8.37
N GLY A 46 5.93 -9.62 7.43
CA GLY A 46 4.55 -9.21 7.68
C GLY A 46 3.76 -10.28 8.44
N MET A 47 2.52 -9.94 8.79
CA MET A 47 1.59 -10.87 9.44
C MET A 47 1.22 -12.08 8.56
N ALA A 48 1.14 -11.88 7.23
CA ALA A 48 0.81 -12.91 6.25
C ALA A 48 1.83 -12.93 5.09
N PRO A 49 3.05 -13.44 5.29
CA PRO A 49 4.15 -13.35 4.33
C PRO A 49 3.94 -14.10 3.01
N LEU A 50 2.97 -15.03 2.97
CA LEU A 50 2.62 -15.80 1.78
C LEU A 50 1.36 -15.26 1.07
N ALA A 51 0.78 -14.17 1.57
CA ALA A 51 -0.37 -13.54 0.92
C ALA A 51 0.08 -12.80 -0.35
N HIS A 52 -0.82 -12.75 -1.34
CA HIS A 52 -0.62 -11.95 -2.53
C HIS A 52 -0.96 -10.49 -2.25
N ILE A 53 -0.19 -9.56 -2.82
CA ILE A 53 -0.38 -8.12 -2.65
C ILE A 53 -0.88 -7.53 -3.97
N ALA A 54 -1.99 -6.80 -3.92
CA ALA A 54 -2.45 -5.90 -4.97
C ALA A 54 -2.39 -4.46 -4.42
N MET A 55 -1.74 -3.55 -5.16
CA MET A 55 -1.51 -2.17 -4.72
C MET A 55 -2.37 -1.20 -5.52
N TYR A 56 -3.09 -0.32 -4.82
CA TYR A 56 -3.92 0.73 -5.40
C TYR A 56 -3.46 2.09 -4.83
N LYS A 57 -2.71 2.86 -5.61
CA LYS A 57 -2.18 4.17 -5.19
C LYS A 57 -3.28 5.23 -5.35
N VAL A 58 -3.71 5.79 -4.22
CA VAL A 58 -4.78 6.82 -4.15
C VAL A 58 -4.29 8.15 -3.57
N CYS A 59 -3.05 8.17 -3.06
CA CYS A 59 -2.42 9.35 -2.49
C CYS A 59 -1.34 9.87 -3.45
N SER A 60 -1.31 11.18 -3.60
CA SER A 60 -0.28 11.90 -4.34
C SER A 60 0.99 12.06 -3.49
N LYS A 61 2.10 12.46 -4.12
CA LYS A 61 3.40 12.64 -3.46
C LYS A 61 3.37 13.65 -2.29
N ASP A 62 2.47 14.61 -2.35
CA ASP A 62 2.24 15.61 -1.30
C ASP A 62 1.40 15.08 -0.11
N GLY A 63 0.99 13.80 -0.15
CA GLY A 63 0.16 13.18 0.88
C GLY A 63 -1.33 13.46 0.71
N SER A 64 -1.75 14.14 -0.36
CA SER A 64 -3.16 14.38 -0.67
C SER A 64 -3.81 13.11 -1.22
N CYS A 65 -4.90 12.66 -0.59
CA CYS A 65 -5.68 11.51 -1.02
C CYS A 65 -7.13 11.95 -1.24
N LYS A 66 -7.62 11.87 -2.48
CA LYS A 66 -8.99 12.29 -2.79
C LYS A 66 -9.96 11.16 -2.48
N GLU A 67 -11.12 11.50 -1.91
CA GLU A 67 -12.17 10.52 -1.62
C GLU A 67 -12.67 9.81 -2.88
N ALA A 68 -12.72 10.52 -4.02
CA ALA A 68 -13.07 9.92 -5.31
C ALA A 68 -12.05 8.85 -5.76
N ASP A 69 -10.76 9.11 -5.61
CA ASP A 69 -9.69 8.16 -5.96
C ASP A 69 -9.72 6.93 -5.04
N MET A 70 -10.03 7.15 -3.74
CA MET A 70 -10.24 6.06 -2.78
C MET A 70 -11.44 5.18 -3.14
N LEU A 71 -12.56 5.79 -3.52
CA LEU A 71 -13.75 5.04 -3.94
C LEU A 71 -13.49 4.23 -5.22
N ALA A 72 -12.86 4.84 -6.22
CA ALA A 72 -12.48 4.14 -7.46
C ALA A 72 -11.53 2.95 -7.18
N ALA A 73 -10.55 3.11 -6.30
CA ALA A 73 -9.65 2.03 -5.92
C ALA A 73 -10.37 0.88 -5.18
N ILE A 74 -11.38 1.19 -4.36
CA ILE A 74 -12.19 0.15 -3.70
C ILE A 74 -13.02 -0.62 -4.74
N GLU A 75 -13.61 0.08 -5.71
CA GLU A 75 -14.32 -0.57 -6.82
C GLU A 75 -13.40 -1.50 -7.61
N ASP A 76 -12.20 -1.03 -8.00
CA ASP A 76 -11.21 -1.85 -8.69
C ASP A 76 -10.78 -3.06 -7.85
N ALA A 77 -10.57 -2.89 -6.54
CA ALA A 77 -10.24 -3.99 -5.64
C ALA A 77 -11.35 -5.05 -5.54
N ILE A 78 -12.62 -4.64 -5.58
CA ILE A 78 -13.76 -5.56 -5.64
C ILE A 78 -13.77 -6.32 -6.97
N TYR A 79 -13.55 -5.63 -8.10
CA TYR A 79 -13.48 -6.27 -9.41
C TYR A 79 -12.33 -7.27 -9.52
N ASP A 80 -11.18 -6.94 -8.95
CA ASP A 80 -10.01 -7.82 -8.89
C ASP A 80 -10.15 -8.94 -7.83
N CYS A 81 -11.30 -9.01 -7.15
CA CYS A 81 -11.67 -10.05 -6.19
C CYS A 81 -10.68 -10.18 -5.01
N VAL A 82 -10.14 -9.06 -4.50
CA VAL A 82 -9.25 -9.10 -3.34
C VAL A 82 -9.97 -9.61 -2.10
N ASN A 83 -9.28 -10.38 -1.25
CA ASN A 83 -9.91 -11.00 -0.08
C ASN A 83 -9.99 -10.06 1.13
N VAL A 84 -9.02 -9.15 1.29
CA VAL A 84 -8.94 -8.18 2.39
C VAL A 84 -8.38 -6.88 1.84
N ILE A 85 -8.95 -5.76 2.27
CA ILE A 85 -8.46 -4.41 1.95
C ILE A 85 -7.83 -3.81 3.22
N SER A 86 -6.58 -3.35 3.10
CA SER A 86 -5.89 -2.61 4.17
C SER A 86 -5.78 -1.13 3.77
N ILE A 87 -6.49 -0.25 4.49
CA ILE A 87 -6.47 1.20 4.27
C ILE A 87 -5.97 1.86 5.54
N SER A 88 -4.82 2.55 5.46
CA SER A 88 -4.24 3.33 6.56
C SER A 88 -4.31 4.83 6.26
N ILE A 89 -5.51 5.28 5.90
CA ILE A 89 -5.84 6.67 5.59
C ILE A 89 -7.08 7.03 6.41
N GLY A 90 -7.13 8.25 6.92
CA GLY A 90 -8.31 8.78 7.61
C GLY A 90 -8.34 10.29 7.51
N ARG A 91 -9.55 10.87 7.64
CA ARG A 91 -9.73 12.31 7.67
C ARG A 91 -9.87 12.76 9.12
N HIS A 92 -9.10 13.75 9.53
CA HIS A 92 -9.34 14.46 10.79
C HIS A 92 -10.50 15.46 10.59
N HIS A 93 -11.44 15.49 11.56
CA HIS A 93 -12.49 16.50 11.65
C HIS A 93 -11.94 17.83 12.15
#